data_AF-A0A850I7M5-F1
#
_entry.id   AF-A0A850I7M5-F1
#
_cell.length_a   1.000
_cell.length_b   1.000
_cell.length_c   1.000
_cell.angle_alpha   90.00
_cell.angle_beta   90.00
_cell.angle_gamma   90.00
#
_symmetry.space_group_name_H-M   'P 1'
#
loop_
_entity.id
_entity.type
_entity.pdbx_description
1 polymer ?
#
loop_
_entity_poly.entity_id
_entity_poly.type
_entity_poly.pdbx_seq_one_letter_code
_entity_poly.pdbx_strand_id
1 'polypeptide(L)'
;MKRLDANEAAPIVDRMLNNLLGTVPSQGRAGSEARTAISDTRANAYKLCIDDALGPPLDECFELARQAGAQAQQLEYVRQQIESEAPVTLGGALAMDAGIRLCLAAQCRIIASMTFVSRQDVTTIKQQLQQPFQDAEEIAADDMDQMTFQMLVALHGAVTQHLAATARPLPRVVNFRFYEPLPSLVMAYRLYADASRCDELRAENKVVHPAFCQPSGQALSA
;
A
#
# COMPACT_ATOMS: atom_id res chain seq x y z
N MET A 1 -15.68 -16.11 -20.01
CA MET A 1 -15.16 -17.20 -19.13
C MET A 1 -16.04 -18.46 -19.20
N LYS A 2 -15.52 -19.69 -19.00
CA LYS A 2 -16.39 -20.90 -18.94
C LYS A 2 -17.10 -21.00 -17.58
N ARG A 3 -18.17 -21.80 -17.50
CA ARG A 3 -18.95 -21.96 -16.26
C ARG A 3 -18.13 -22.45 -15.06
N LEU A 4 -17.23 -23.41 -15.28
CA LEU A 4 -16.36 -23.96 -14.22
C LEU A 4 -15.41 -22.88 -13.68
N ASP A 5 -14.78 -22.14 -14.59
CA ASP A 5 -13.92 -21.00 -14.25
C ASP A 5 -14.68 -19.93 -13.45
N ALA A 6 -15.90 -19.57 -13.87
CA ALA A 6 -16.72 -18.56 -13.19
C ALA A 6 -17.20 -19.00 -11.80
N ASN A 7 -17.44 -20.29 -11.60
CA ASN A 7 -17.81 -20.84 -10.30
C ASN A 7 -16.69 -20.70 -9.26
N GLU A 8 -15.42 -20.70 -9.69
CA GLU A 8 -14.26 -20.51 -8.81
C GLU A 8 -13.88 -19.03 -8.69
N ALA A 9 -13.85 -18.30 -9.80
CA ALA A 9 -13.44 -16.90 -9.83
C ALA A 9 -14.40 -15.98 -9.06
N ALA A 10 -15.71 -16.18 -9.15
CA ALA A 10 -16.67 -15.28 -8.51
C ALA A 10 -16.56 -15.27 -6.96
N PRO A 11 -16.40 -16.41 -6.27
CA PRO A 11 -16.09 -16.41 -4.83
C PRO A 11 -14.76 -15.73 -4.47
N ILE A 12 -13.72 -15.86 -5.30
CA ILE A 12 -12.44 -15.16 -5.08
C ILE A 12 -12.65 -13.65 -5.16
N VAL A 13 -13.36 -13.17 -6.18
CA VAL A 13 -13.73 -11.76 -6.35
C VAL A 13 -14.58 -11.26 -5.18
N ASP A 14 -15.56 -12.04 -4.70
CA ASP A 14 -16.38 -11.65 -3.55
C ASP A 14 -15.54 -11.45 -2.27
N ARG A 15 -14.62 -12.38 -1.97
CA ARG A 15 -13.72 -12.26 -0.81
C ARG A 15 -12.77 -11.09 -0.94
N MET A 16 -12.17 -10.90 -2.12
CA MET A 16 -11.34 -9.75 -2.46
C MET A 16 -12.06 -8.43 -2.21
N LEU A 17 -13.26 -8.28 -2.78
CA LEU A 17 -14.07 -7.07 -2.64
C LEU A 17 -14.61 -6.89 -1.21
N ASN A 18 -14.84 -7.96 -0.46
CA ASN A 18 -15.19 -7.88 0.96
C ASN A 18 -14.02 -7.33 1.80
N ASN A 19 -12.79 -7.73 1.51
CA ASN A 19 -11.61 -7.17 2.15
C ASN A 19 -11.42 -5.69 1.77
N LEU A 20 -11.63 -5.34 0.48
CA LEU A 20 -11.59 -3.96 0.01
C LEU A 20 -12.67 -3.09 0.68
N LEU A 21 -13.88 -3.61 0.88
CA LEU A 21 -14.95 -2.91 1.59
C LEU A 21 -14.53 -2.49 3.01
N GLY A 22 -13.69 -3.29 3.66
CA GLY A 22 -13.13 -3.00 4.99
C GLY A 22 -12.17 -1.79 5.02
N THR A 23 -11.66 -1.34 3.87
CA THR A 23 -10.77 -0.18 3.79
C THR A 23 -11.54 1.14 3.60
N VAL A 24 -12.85 1.07 3.37
CA VAL A 24 -13.68 2.23 3.00
C VAL A 24 -14.48 2.74 4.22
N PRO A 25 -14.49 4.06 4.50
CA PRO A 25 -15.25 4.62 5.61
C PRO A 25 -16.76 4.43 5.43
N SER A 26 -17.48 4.29 6.55
CA SER A 26 -18.94 4.11 6.56
C SER A 26 -19.73 5.40 6.39
N GLN A 27 -19.06 6.55 6.33
CA GLN A 27 -19.67 7.87 6.26
C GLN A 27 -19.05 8.69 5.13
N GLY A 28 -19.77 9.73 4.71
CA GLY A 28 -19.34 10.61 3.62
C GLY A 28 -19.72 10.09 2.24
N ARG A 29 -19.82 11.02 1.28
CA ARG A 29 -20.25 10.72 -0.08
C ARG A 29 -19.35 9.70 -0.78
N ALA A 30 -18.04 9.92 -0.75
CA ALA A 30 -17.07 9.01 -1.38
C ALA A 30 -17.12 7.60 -0.78
N GLY A 31 -17.26 7.48 0.55
CA GLY A 31 -17.44 6.18 1.22
C GLY A 31 -18.72 5.47 0.82
N SER A 32 -19.83 6.20 0.71
CA SER A 32 -21.12 5.67 0.25
C SER A 32 -21.06 5.17 -1.20
N GLU A 33 -20.46 5.96 -2.10
CA GLU A 33 -20.30 5.62 -3.53
C GLU A 33 -19.43 4.35 -3.67
N ALA A 34 -18.26 4.32 -3.01
CA ALA A 34 -17.37 3.16 -3.01
C ALA A 34 -18.05 1.89 -2.47
N ARG A 35 -18.75 1.98 -1.34
CA ARG A 35 -19.48 0.84 -0.75
C ARG A 35 -20.58 0.31 -1.67
N THR A 36 -21.26 1.20 -2.39
CA THR A 36 -22.32 0.83 -3.33
C THR A 36 -21.72 0.07 -4.51
N ALA A 37 -20.72 0.64 -5.18
CA ALA A 37 -20.04 -0.01 -6.31
C ALA A 37 -19.43 -1.36 -5.95
N ILE A 38 -18.78 -1.45 -4.78
CA ILE A 38 -18.21 -2.71 -4.27
C ILE A 38 -19.32 -3.74 -4.02
N SER A 39 -20.40 -3.35 -3.35
CA SER A 39 -21.49 -4.28 -3.02
C SER A 39 -22.23 -4.76 -4.27
N ASP A 40 -22.45 -3.87 -5.24
CA ASP A 40 -23.09 -4.19 -6.52
C ASP A 40 -22.22 -5.14 -7.36
N THR A 41 -20.91 -4.89 -7.42
CA THR A 41 -19.96 -5.76 -8.14
C THR A 41 -19.89 -7.15 -7.49
N ARG A 42 -19.87 -7.22 -6.14
CA ARG A 42 -19.94 -8.48 -5.40
C ARG A 42 -21.20 -9.28 -5.70
N ALA A 43 -22.36 -8.63 -5.63
CA ALA A 43 -23.65 -9.26 -5.89
C ALA A 43 -23.74 -9.82 -7.33
N ASN A 44 -23.05 -9.20 -8.28
CA ASN A 44 -23.06 -9.58 -9.69
C ASN A 44 -21.79 -10.32 -10.15
N ALA A 45 -20.86 -10.67 -9.26
CA ALA A 45 -19.53 -11.18 -9.61
C ALA A 45 -19.58 -12.38 -10.57
N TYR A 46 -20.46 -13.35 -10.31
CA TYR A 46 -20.63 -14.52 -11.17
C TYR A 46 -21.12 -14.17 -12.58
N LYS A 47 -22.12 -13.28 -12.66
CA LYS A 47 -22.65 -12.82 -13.95
C LYS A 47 -21.59 -12.07 -14.74
N LEU A 48 -20.88 -11.16 -14.09
CA LEU A 48 -19.78 -10.39 -14.69
C LEU A 48 -18.64 -11.28 -15.20
N CYS A 49 -18.33 -12.37 -14.46
CA CYS A 49 -17.35 -13.37 -14.89
C CYS A 49 -17.80 -14.10 -16.16
N ILE A 50 -19.05 -14.58 -16.20
CA ILE A 50 -19.61 -15.28 -17.36
C ILE A 50 -19.63 -14.36 -18.59
N ASP A 51 -20.08 -13.12 -18.41
CA ASP A 51 -20.26 -12.13 -19.48
C ASP A 51 -18.94 -11.47 -19.92
N ASP A 52 -17.80 -11.84 -19.31
CA ASP A 52 -16.47 -11.26 -19.56
C ASP A 52 -16.44 -9.73 -19.34
N ALA A 53 -17.22 -9.26 -18.38
CA ALA A 53 -17.47 -7.84 -18.09
C ALA A 53 -16.94 -7.40 -16.72
N LEU A 54 -16.14 -8.23 -16.04
CA LEU A 54 -15.67 -7.98 -14.68
C LEU A 54 -14.64 -6.85 -14.58
N GLY A 55 -13.83 -6.62 -15.62
CA GLY A 55 -12.70 -5.68 -15.59
C GLY A 55 -13.08 -4.25 -15.17
N PRO A 56 -13.96 -3.54 -15.89
CA PRO A 56 -14.31 -2.16 -15.57
C PRO A 56 -14.94 -1.97 -14.18
N PRO A 57 -15.92 -2.80 -13.73
CA PRO A 57 -16.45 -2.70 -12.37
C PRO A 57 -15.39 -2.95 -11.29
N LEU A 58 -14.45 -3.87 -11.52
CA LEU A 58 -13.39 -4.15 -10.57
C LEU A 58 -12.42 -2.96 -10.45
N ASP A 59 -11.99 -2.36 -11.56
CA ASP A 59 -11.16 -1.15 -11.55
C ASP A 59 -11.85 0.01 -10.84
N GLU A 60 -13.15 0.23 -11.12
CA GLU A 60 -13.96 1.25 -10.46
C GLU A 60 -14.01 1.05 -8.93
N CYS A 61 -14.14 -0.19 -8.46
CA CYS A 61 -14.13 -0.49 -7.02
C CYS A 61 -12.83 -0.05 -6.33
N PHE A 62 -11.67 -0.36 -6.92
CA PHE A 62 -10.37 0.02 -6.36
C PHE A 62 -10.13 1.53 -6.44
N GLU A 63 -10.53 2.18 -7.52
CA GLU A 63 -10.38 3.62 -7.68
C GLU A 63 -11.29 4.40 -6.70
N LEU A 64 -12.54 3.97 -6.52
CA LEU A 64 -13.45 4.56 -5.53
C LEU A 64 -12.97 4.30 -4.10
N ALA A 65 -12.44 3.11 -3.79
CA ALA A 65 -11.86 2.84 -2.47
C ALA A 65 -10.70 3.79 -2.15
N ARG A 66 -9.83 4.04 -3.14
CA ARG A 66 -8.74 5.01 -3.04
C ARG A 66 -9.26 6.43 -2.82
N GLN A 67 -10.25 6.87 -3.60
CA GLN A 67 -10.87 8.20 -3.47
C GLN A 67 -11.59 8.39 -2.14
N ALA A 68 -12.12 7.31 -1.56
CA ALA A 68 -12.72 7.29 -0.23
C ALA A 68 -11.69 7.31 0.91
N GLY A 69 -10.39 7.31 0.60
CA GLY A 69 -9.31 7.44 1.59
C GLY A 69 -8.71 6.13 2.09
N ALA A 70 -8.84 5.04 1.33
CA ALA A 70 -8.10 3.81 1.63
C ALA A 70 -6.58 4.07 1.72
N GLN A 71 -5.94 3.51 2.74
CA GLN A 71 -4.51 3.68 2.98
C GLN A 71 -3.68 2.60 2.29
N ALA A 72 -2.43 2.91 1.94
CA ALA A 72 -1.52 1.95 1.29
C ALA A 72 -1.37 0.65 2.10
N GLN A 73 -1.25 0.74 3.43
CA GLN A 73 -1.16 -0.42 4.31
C GLN A 73 -2.43 -1.29 4.31
N GLN A 74 -3.60 -0.67 4.13
CA GLN A 74 -4.86 -1.41 4.05
C GLN A 74 -4.97 -2.16 2.71
N LEU A 75 -4.57 -1.53 1.61
CA LEU A 75 -4.51 -2.19 0.30
C LEU A 75 -3.44 -3.28 0.24
N GLU A 76 -2.36 -3.13 1.00
CA GLU A 76 -1.34 -4.16 1.19
C GLU A 76 -1.91 -5.38 1.90
N TYR A 77 -2.70 -5.18 2.95
CA TYR A 77 -3.44 -6.28 3.57
C TYR A 77 -4.39 -6.96 2.58
N VAL A 78 -5.15 -6.18 1.78
CA VAL A 78 -6.05 -6.75 0.75
C VAL A 78 -5.27 -7.61 -0.24
N ARG A 79 -4.13 -7.13 -0.76
CA ARG A 79 -3.24 -7.87 -1.67
C ARG A 79 -2.79 -9.20 -1.07
N GLN A 80 -2.28 -9.19 0.16
CA GLN A 80 -1.84 -10.40 0.87
C GLN A 80 -2.96 -11.42 1.06
N GLN A 81 -4.21 -10.97 1.27
CA GLN A 81 -5.36 -11.88 1.33
C GLN A 81 -5.66 -12.50 -0.04
N ILE A 82 -5.55 -11.74 -1.13
CA ILE A 82 -5.73 -12.26 -2.49
C ILE A 82 -4.66 -13.30 -2.81
N GLU A 83 -3.41 -13.05 -2.45
CA GLU A 83 -2.29 -13.99 -2.66
C GLU A 83 -2.39 -15.28 -1.85
N SER A 84 -3.21 -15.29 -0.80
CA SER A 84 -3.49 -16.51 -0.04
C SER A 84 -4.53 -17.41 -0.71
N GLU A 85 -5.15 -16.96 -1.79
CA GLU A 85 -6.03 -17.78 -2.61
C GLU A 85 -5.22 -18.83 -3.38
N ALA A 86 -5.82 -20.00 -3.62
CA ALA A 86 -5.19 -21.09 -4.35
C ALA A 86 -6.10 -21.53 -5.52
N PRO A 87 -6.21 -20.70 -6.58
CA PRO A 87 -7.07 -21.02 -7.71
C PRO A 87 -6.58 -22.25 -8.46
N VAL A 88 -7.51 -23.11 -8.89
CA VAL A 88 -7.22 -24.31 -9.67
C VAL A 88 -7.54 -24.11 -11.16
N THR A 89 -8.51 -23.25 -11.46
CA THR A 89 -8.90 -22.91 -12.83
C THR A 89 -8.13 -21.70 -13.33
N LEU A 90 -7.93 -21.63 -14.65
CA LEU A 90 -7.33 -20.47 -15.31
C LEU A 90 -8.10 -19.19 -14.97
N GLY A 91 -9.43 -19.27 -14.96
CA GLY A 91 -10.23 -18.10 -14.67
C GLY A 91 -10.13 -17.61 -13.22
N GLY A 92 -9.98 -18.52 -12.26
CA GLY A 92 -9.68 -18.18 -10.88
C GLY A 92 -8.33 -17.47 -10.76
N ALA A 93 -7.30 -17.97 -11.44
CA ALA A 93 -5.97 -17.35 -11.49
C ALA A 93 -6.02 -15.94 -12.09
N LEU A 94 -6.67 -15.78 -13.25
CA LEU A 94 -6.81 -14.46 -13.88
C LEU A 94 -7.52 -13.43 -12.99
N ALA A 95 -8.56 -13.86 -12.25
CA ALA A 95 -9.25 -12.98 -11.30
C ALA A 95 -8.36 -12.59 -10.11
N MET A 96 -7.61 -13.55 -9.57
CA MET A 96 -6.63 -13.32 -8.51
C MET A 96 -5.57 -12.31 -8.96
N ASP A 97 -4.94 -12.55 -10.10
CA ASP A 97 -3.85 -11.72 -10.64
C ASP A 97 -4.34 -10.32 -11.00
N ALA A 98 -5.56 -10.19 -11.55
CA ALA A 98 -6.17 -8.89 -11.79
C ALA A 98 -6.33 -8.09 -10.49
N GLY A 99 -6.77 -8.75 -9.41
CA GLY A 99 -6.88 -8.14 -8.08
C GLY A 99 -5.54 -7.65 -7.53
N ILE A 100 -4.49 -8.47 -7.64
CA ILE A 100 -3.13 -8.12 -7.21
C ILE A 100 -2.62 -6.88 -7.98
N ARG A 101 -2.79 -6.87 -9.31
CA ARG A 101 -2.38 -5.74 -10.16
C ARG A 101 -3.12 -4.44 -9.82
N LEU A 102 -4.43 -4.52 -9.55
CA LEU A 102 -5.23 -3.36 -9.12
C LEU A 102 -4.81 -2.85 -7.74
N CYS A 103 -4.51 -3.75 -6.79
CA CYS A 103 -3.91 -3.39 -5.50
C CYS A 103 -2.60 -2.62 -5.69
N LEU A 104 -1.65 -3.14 -6.48
CA LEU A 104 -0.35 -2.50 -6.72
C LEU A 104 -0.51 -1.12 -7.40
N ALA A 105 -1.39 -1.01 -8.39
CA ALA A 105 -1.68 0.25 -9.05
C ALA A 105 -2.26 1.29 -8.08
N ALA A 106 -3.24 0.90 -7.25
CA ALA A 106 -3.86 1.78 -6.27
C ALA A 106 -2.86 2.18 -5.16
N GLN A 107 -2.03 1.25 -4.68
CA GLN A 107 -0.95 1.55 -3.74
C GLN A 107 0.03 2.58 -4.31
N CYS A 108 0.48 2.41 -5.56
CA CYS A 108 1.40 3.34 -6.20
C CYS A 108 0.81 4.75 -6.33
N ARG A 109 -0.49 4.86 -6.65
CA ARG A 109 -1.20 6.15 -6.70
C ARG A 109 -1.25 6.82 -5.32
N ILE A 110 -1.48 6.06 -4.25
CA ILE A 110 -1.44 6.59 -2.88
C ILE A 110 -0.03 7.06 -2.55
N ILE A 111 0.97 6.22 -2.77
CA ILE A 111 2.38 6.51 -2.50
C ILE A 111 2.86 7.77 -3.22
N ALA A 112 2.44 7.99 -4.46
CA ALA A 112 2.76 9.19 -5.23
C ALA A 112 2.28 10.51 -4.58
N SER A 113 1.30 10.43 -3.67
CA SER A 113 0.76 11.56 -2.90
C SER A 113 1.21 11.61 -1.43
N MET A 114 1.99 10.62 -0.98
CA MET A 114 2.45 10.55 0.41
C MET A 114 3.60 11.53 0.68
N THR A 115 3.62 12.07 1.89
CA THR A 115 4.76 12.82 2.43
C THR A 115 5.57 11.93 3.36
N PHE A 116 6.89 11.91 3.17
CA PHE A 116 7.80 11.10 3.98
C PHE A 116 8.62 11.98 4.92
N VAL A 117 8.89 11.48 6.12
CA VAL A 117 9.67 12.18 7.14
C VAL A 117 11.16 11.85 7.01
N SER A 118 11.50 10.59 6.76
CA SER A 118 12.88 10.12 6.68
C SER A 118 13.19 9.31 5.42
N ARG A 119 14.49 9.20 5.09
CA ARG A 119 14.95 8.25 4.06
C ARG A 119 14.65 6.80 4.41
N GLN A 120 14.58 6.48 5.70
CA GLN A 120 14.29 5.13 6.16
C GLN A 120 12.85 4.74 5.80
N ASP A 121 11.89 5.65 5.98
CA ASP A 121 10.48 5.41 5.62
C ASP A 121 10.33 5.09 4.13
N VAL A 122 10.99 5.88 3.28
CA VAL A 122 11.00 5.65 1.83
C VAL A 122 11.63 4.30 1.48
N THR A 123 12.72 3.94 2.16
CA THR A 123 13.40 2.66 1.95
C THR A 123 12.51 1.49 2.35
N THR A 124 11.79 1.60 3.47
CA THR A 124 10.84 0.59 3.93
C THR A 124 9.72 0.38 2.91
N ILE A 125 9.08 1.44 2.41
CA ILE A 125 8.05 1.31 1.37
C ILE A 125 8.62 0.69 0.09
N LYS A 126 9.82 1.11 -0.33
CA LYS A 126 10.48 0.52 -1.51
C LYS A 126 10.70 -0.99 -1.33
N GLN A 127 11.15 -1.43 -0.17
CA GLN A 127 11.37 -2.85 0.12
C GLN A 127 10.06 -3.64 0.16
N GLN A 128 9.00 -3.06 0.72
CA GLN A 128 7.67 -3.71 0.77
C GLN A 128 7.08 -3.96 -0.62
N LEU A 129 7.29 -3.04 -1.58
CA LEU A 129 6.77 -3.17 -2.94
C LEU A 129 7.64 -4.05 -3.85
N GLN A 130 8.91 -4.26 -3.50
CA GLN A 130 9.85 -4.93 -4.39
C GLN A 130 9.42 -6.35 -4.75
N GLN A 131 9.15 -7.20 -3.74
CA GLN A 131 8.78 -8.59 -3.98
C GLN A 131 7.43 -8.72 -4.71
N PRO A 132 6.36 -8.01 -4.30
CA PRO A 132 5.07 -8.07 -4.99
C PRO A 132 5.13 -7.68 -6.48
N PHE A 133 5.97 -6.70 -6.83
CA PHE A 133 6.18 -6.35 -8.24
C PHE A 133 6.94 -7.42 -9.01
N GLN A 134 7.99 -7.99 -8.41
CA GLN A 134 8.76 -9.08 -9.03
C GLN A 134 7.88 -10.30 -9.31
N ASP A 135 7.06 -10.70 -8.34
CA ASP A 135 6.14 -11.83 -8.48
C ASP A 135 5.11 -11.56 -9.60
N ALA A 136 4.52 -10.36 -9.64
CA ALA A 136 3.55 -9.98 -10.67
C ALA A 136 4.17 -9.87 -12.07
N GLU A 137 5.42 -9.39 -12.17
CA GLU A 137 6.19 -9.33 -13.42
C GLU A 137 6.54 -10.75 -13.93
N GLU A 138 6.95 -11.66 -13.03
CA GLU A 138 7.25 -13.05 -13.36
C GLU A 138 6.01 -13.78 -13.87
N ILE A 139 4.87 -13.68 -13.17
CA ILE A 139 3.60 -14.27 -13.61
C ILE A 139 3.20 -13.75 -15.00
N ALA A 140 3.28 -12.44 -15.23
CA ALA A 140 2.95 -11.86 -16.54
C ALA A 140 3.88 -12.34 -17.66
N ALA A 141 5.16 -12.58 -17.34
CA ALA A 141 6.12 -13.12 -18.29
C ALA A 141 5.84 -14.60 -18.62
N ASP A 142 5.53 -15.41 -17.61
CA ASP A 142 5.19 -16.83 -17.75
C ASP A 142 3.91 -17.03 -18.58
N ASP A 143 2.92 -16.15 -18.38
CA ASP A 143 1.67 -16.13 -19.16
C ASP A 143 1.85 -15.59 -20.59
N MET A 144 3.06 -15.14 -20.95
CA MET A 144 3.38 -14.47 -22.22
C MET A 144 2.53 -13.22 -22.49
N ASP A 145 2.00 -12.57 -21.44
CA ASP A 145 1.26 -11.31 -21.55
C ASP A 145 2.25 -10.13 -21.61
N GLN A 146 2.81 -9.95 -22.81
CA GLN A 146 3.81 -8.93 -23.09
C GLN A 146 3.33 -7.51 -22.75
N MET A 147 2.04 -7.22 -22.91
CA MET A 147 1.49 -5.89 -22.62
C MET A 147 1.46 -5.64 -21.12
N THR A 148 0.90 -6.58 -20.35
CA THR A 148 0.85 -6.47 -18.88
C THR A 148 2.24 -6.43 -18.28
N PHE A 149 3.16 -7.27 -18.76
CA PHE A 149 4.56 -7.26 -18.34
C PHE A 149 5.20 -5.88 -18.54
N GLN A 150 5.07 -5.29 -19.73
CA GLN A 150 5.63 -3.95 -20.01
C GLN A 150 5.01 -2.86 -19.13
N MET A 151 3.70 -2.93 -18.86
CA MET A 151 3.03 -1.96 -17.99
C MET A 151 3.48 -2.09 -16.53
N LEU A 152 3.68 -3.32 -16.03
CA LEU A 152 4.19 -3.57 -14.69
C LEU A 152 5.62 -3.06 -14.52
N VAL A 153 6.53 -3.39 -15.45
CA VAL A 153 7.91 -2.89 -15.44
C VAL A 153 7.95 -1.36 -15.50
N ALA A 154 7.10 -0.75 -16.32
CA ALA A 154 7.00 0.70 -16.40
C ALA A 154 6.52 1.33 -15.07
N LEU A 155 5.49 0.74 -14.45
CA LEU A 155 4.97 1.19 -13.16
C LEU A 155 6.00 1.02 -12.04
N HIS A 156 6.66 -0.14 -11.97
CA HIS A 156 7.71 -0.44 -11.00
C HIS A 156 8.91 0.51 -11.12
N GLY A 157 9.34 0.79 -12.35
CA GLY A 157 10.37 1.78 -12.63
C GLY A 157 9.96 3.19 -12.20
N ALA A 158 8.73 3.61 -12.53
CA ALA A 158 8.20 4.93 -12.18
C ALA A 158 8.10 5.15 -10.66
N VAL A 159 7.56 4.18 -9.92
CA VAL A 159 7.45 4.30 -8.45
C VAL A 159 8.84 4.26 -7.79
N THR A 160 9.76 3.42 -8.28
CA THR A 160 11.13 3.37 -7.76
C THR A 160 11.87 4.69 -8.00
N GLN A 161 11.72 5.29 -9.19
CA GLN A 161 12.30 6.58 -9.50
C GLN A 161 11.69 7.69 -8.65
N HIS A 162 10.36 7.69 -8.47
CA HIS A 162 9.66 8.65 -7.62
C HIS A 162 10.18 8.58 -6.18
N LEU A 163 10.20 7.39 -5.57
CA LEU A 163 10.72 7.19 -4.22
C LEU A 163 12.20 7.59 -4.11
N ALA A 164 13.03 7.25 -5.11
CA ALA A 164 14.43 7.66 -5.12
C ALA A 164 14.61 9.18 -5.20
N ALA A 165 13.77 9.89 -5.95
CA ALA A 165 13.79 11.35 -6.02
C ALA A 165 13.32 11.96 -4.68
N THR A 166 12.24 11.44 -4.10
CA THR A 166 11.69 11.87 -2.82
C THR A 166 12.65 11.63 -1.65
N ALA A 167 13.45 10.55 -1.68
CA ALA A 167 14.43 10.25 -0.63
C ALA A 167 15.65 11.19 -0.63
N ARG A 168 16.02 11.79 -1.76
CA ARG A 168 17.25 12.61 -1.85
C ARG A 168 17.32 13.76 -0.84
N PRO A 169 16.29 14.61 -0.69
CA PRO A 169 16.32 15.71 0.26
C PRO A 169 16.08 15.30 1.71
N LEU A 170 15.55 14.10 1.98
CA LEU A 170 15.14 13.71 3.33
C LEU A 170 16.34 13.44 4.24
N PRO A 171 16.20 13.65 5.56
CA PRO A 171 17.23 13.29 6.53
C PRO A 171 17.30 11.77 6.72
N ARG A 172 18.45 11.29 7.19
CA ARG A 172 18.65 9.88 7.59
C ARG A 172 18.25 9.70 9.06
N VAL A 173 17.75 8.53 9.41
CA VAL A 173 17.56 8.16 10.82
C VAL A 173 18.91 7.73 11.41
N VAL A 174 19.25 8.27 12.58
CA VAL A 174 20.46 7.97 13.35
C VAL A 174 20.05 7.52 14.74
N ASN A 175 20.62 6.41 15.21
CA ASN A 175 20.40 5.95 16.58
C ASN A 175 21.34 6.70 17.53
N PHE A 176 20.81 7.25 18.60
CA PHE A 176 21.59 7.88 19.67
C PHE A 176 21.50 7.07 20.97
N ARG A 177 22.51 7.24 21.83
CA ARG A 177 22.51 6.73 23.20
C ARG A 177 23.27 7.69 24.11
N PHE A 178 22.54 8.24 25.08
CA PHE A 178 23.08 8.99 26.20
C PHE A 178 23.33 8.07 27.40
N TYR A 179 24.12 8.55 28.36
CA TYR A 179 24.43 7.82 29.58
C TYR A 179 23.26 7.82 30.58
N GLU A 180 22.45 8.88 30.58
CA GLU A 180 21.33 9.07 31.50
C GLU A 180 20.09 9.63 30.78
N PRO A 181 18.87 9.51 31.34
CA PRO A 181 17.69 10.19 30.85
C PRO A 181 17.87 11.71 30.90
N LEU A 182 17.69 12.38 29.76
CA LEU A 182 17.79 13.83 29.63
C LEU A 182 16.45 14.41 29.13
N PRO A 183 16.15 15.69 29.39
CA PRO A 183 15.04 16.37 28.74
C PRO A 183 15.25 16.44 27.21
N SER A 184 14.17 16.32 26.45
CA SER A 184 14.16 16.42 24.98
C SER A 184 14.85 17.67 24.44
N LEU A 185 14.69 18.80 25.12
CA LEU A 185 15.35 20.07 24.78
C LEU A 185 16.88 19.99 24.88
N VAL A 186 17.39 19.33 25.92
CA VAL A 186 18.83 19.10 26.11
C VAL A 186 19.37 18.10 25.09
N MET A 187 18.61 17.04 24.82
CA MET A 187 18.97 16.06 23.79
C MET A 187 19.05 16.70 22.40
N ALA A 188 18.06 17.52 22.02
CA ALA A 188 18.03 18.21 20.73
C ALA A 188 19.22 19.17 20.56
N TYR A 189 19.52 19.97 21.60
CA TYR A 189 20.71 20.81 21.57
C TYR A 189 22.01 20.01 21.40
N ARG A 190 22.14 18.84 22.05
CA ARG A 190 23.33 17.99 21.93
C ARG A 190 23.45 17.28 20.59
N LEU A 191 22.34 16.86 19.98
CA LEU A 191 22.33 16.11 18.72
C LEU A 191 22.39 17.01 17.49
N TYR A 192 21.69 18.14 17.54
CA TYR A 192 21.45 19.00 16.38
C TYR A 192 22.11 20.37 16.47
N ALA A 193 22.72 20.70 17.62
CA ALA A 193 23.11 22.07 17.96
C ALA A 193 21.94 23.07 17.90
N ASP A 194 20.69 22.57 17.95
CA ASP A 194 19.47 23.34 17.84
C ASP A 194 18.40 22.76 18.78
N ALA A 195 18.06 23.53 19.81
CA ALA A 195 17.07 23.16 20.82
C ALA A 195 15.63 23.20 20.28
N SER A 196 15.36 23.91 19.17
CA SER A 196 14.02 24.04 18.60
C SER A 196 13.49 22.72 18.00
N ARG A 197 14.39 21.81 17.65
CA ARG A 197 14.09 20.45 17.13
C ARG A 197 13.70 19.44 18.22
N CYS A 198 13.40 19.89 19.44
CA CYS A 198 13.03 19.02 20.54
C CYS A 198 11.69 18.30 20.33
N ASP A 199 10.73 18.95 19.67
CA ASP A 199 9.43 18.36 19.37
C ASP A 199 9.52 17.29 18.28
N GLU A 200 10.40 17.46 17.30
CA GLU A 200 10.74 16.44 16.31
C GLU A 200 11.27 15.17 17.00
N LEU A 201 12.25 15.32 17.90
CA LEU A 201 12.82 14.21 18.66
C LEU A 201 11.77 13.48 19.50
N ARG A 202 10.83 14.24 20.10
CA ARG A 202 9.73 13.67 20.88
C ARG A 202 8.75 12.89 20.02
N ALA A 203 8.37 13.43 18.87
CA ALA A 203 7.46 12.79 17.93
C ALA A 203 8.03 11.45 17.44
N GLU A 204 9.31 11.44 17.04
CA GLU A 204 9.98 10.25 16.52
C GLU A 204 10.07 9.13 17.57
N ASN A 205 10.39 9.49 18.82
CA ASN A 205 10.58 8.51 19.90
C ASN A 205 9.32 8.24 20.74
N LYS A 206 8.16 8.79 20.34
CA LYS A 206 6.88 8.66 21.06
C LYS A 206 7.00 9.00 22.55
N VAL A 207 7.75 10.05 22.85
CA VAL A 207 8.04 10.46 24.23
C VAL A 207 6.76 11.01 24.88
N VAL A 208 6.34 10.39 25.99
CA VAL A 208 5.14 10.81 26.74
C VAL A 208 5.33 12.18 27.40
N HIS A 209 6.47 12.41 28.08
CA HIS A 209 6.73 13.67 28.78
C HIS A 209 8.10 14.28 28.40
N PRO A 210 8.16 15.58 28.00
CA PRO A 210 9.38 16.21 27.47
C PRO A 210 10.59 16.16 28.41
N ALA A 211 10.37 16.13 29.72
CA ALA A 211 11.43 16.09 30.73
C ALA A 211 11.99 14.68 31.00
N PHE A 212 11.31 13.62 30.55
CA PHE A 212 11.63 12.23 30.88
C PHE A 212 11.77 11.40 29.59
N CYS A 213 12.81 11.70 28.81
CA CYS A 213 13.09 10.96 27.58
C CYS A 213 13.97 9.74 27.88
N GLN A 214 13.78 8.65 27.11
CA GLN A 214 14.66 7.49 27.18
C GLN A 214 16.08 7.85 26.72
N PRO A 215 17.13 7.31 27.35
CA PRO A 215 18.52 7.66 27.01
C PRO A 215 18.91 7.21 25.60
N SER A 216 18.23 6.23 25.02
CA SER A 216 18.43 5.77 23.65
C SER A 216 17.20 6.02 22.79
N GLY A 217 17.42 6.33 21.52
CA GLY A 217 16.34 6.60 20.57
C GLY A 217 16.84 6.86 19.15
N GLN A 218 15.94 7.36 18.32
CA GLN A 218 16.16 7.73 16.93
C GLN A 218 16.12 9.25 16.76
N ALA A 219 16.97 9.77 15.88
CA ALA A 219 17.08 11.18 15.57
C ALA A 219 17.25 11.35 14.06
N LEU A 220 16.71 12.42 13.48
CA LEU A 220 16.89 12.73 12.07
C LEU A 220 18.19 13.52 11.88
N SER A 221 19.05 13.07 10.99
CA SER A 221 20.33 13.73 10.68
C SER A 221 20.11 15.21 10.37
N ALA A 222 21.02 16.05 10.86
CA ALA A 222 21.08 17.47 10.49
C ALA A 222 21.37 17.66 8.99
#